data_AF-A0A9W8LAL8-F1
#
_entry.id   AF-A0A9W8LAL8-F1
#
_cell.length_a   1.000
_cell.length_b   1.000
_cell.length_c   1.000
_cell.angle_alpha   90.00
_cell.angle_beta   90.00
_cell.angle_gamma   90.00
#
_symmetry.space_group_name_H-M   'P 1'
#
loop_
_entity.id
_entity.type
_entity.pdbx_description
1 polymer ?
#
loop_
_entity_poly.entity_id
_entity_poly.type
_entity_poly.pdbx_seq_one_letter_code
_entity_poly.pdbx_strand_id
1 'polypeptide(L)'
;MWPRTPKEHGRQHNRTFVSYMDRECATKAICAMNGKEFHGCTLRIAWGKRVAIPSCPVFVLNESDPQKLPPTGRPFNARRPMRAGRMFTNTPAAAIGCTDDDDDDAMLEVLVERPLDQKLVRLIHWTVEHVIRHGPEFECLLISKTYGDARFLFLTEHELTEHAYYRWRMYSLLNGDTKSMWRDQMFFMYDRGPIWIPPRIERGELRSDDISARQAEAFSSEDEEKTEQSRDKLGRRAQDRFERRVQRVCGPERGMIAEAMAFAIEHAYAAKEVVDVVCEALLDASASPTDKLCKLMLISDILHNSSAQVAKAWRLRQAFEERLDEIFAMMAAVHKAIAARLKAEHFRKQMLAVLAVWEAWMMFPQETICKLSANLQ
;
A
#
# COMPACT_ATOMS: atom_id res chain seq x y z
N MET A 1 33.41 11.74 -28.78
CA MET A 1 34.33 11.36 -29.88
C MET A 1 34.84 12.64 -30.52
N TRP A 2 35.94 13.11 -29.94
CA TRP A 2 36.79 14.22 -30.38
C TRP A 2 38.21 13.65 -30.31
N PRO A 3 39.11 13.92 -31.29
CA PRO A 3 38.94 14.74 -32.49
C PRO A 3 38.45 13.95 -33.72
N ARG A 4 37.93 14.67 -34.72
CA ARG A 4 37.38 14.11 -35.98
C ARG A 4 38.47 13.86 -37.03
N THR A 5 38.25 12.87 -37.88
CA THR A 5 39.17 12.55 -38.99
C THR A 5 39.03 13.55 -40.15
N PRO A 6 40.06 13.73 -40.99
CA PRO A 6 40.02 14.67 -42.12
C PRO A 6 38.94 14.36 -43.17
N LYS A 7 38.50 13.09 -43.29
CA LYS A 7 37.35 12.70 -44.13
C LYS A 7 35.98 13.19 -43.60
N GLU A 8 35.89 13.50 -42.30
CA GLU A 8 34.64 13.92 -41.65
C GLU A 8 34.46 15.44 -41.65
N HIS A 9 35.55 16.21 -41.82
CA HIS A 9 35.51 17.67 -41.94
C HIS A 9 34.86 18.14 -43.26
N GLY A 10 34.87 17.32 -44.32
CA GLY A 10 34.23 17.64 -45.60
C GLY A 10 32.72 17.40 -45.67
N ARG A 11 32.07 16.94 -44.58
CA ARG A 11 30.64 16.64 -44.55
C ARG A 11 29.88 17.79 -43.87
N GLN A 12 28.96 18.44 -44.60
CA GLN A 12 28.15 19.58 -44.12
C GLN A 12 27.14 19.25 -42.98
N HIS A 13 27.19 18.06 -42.38
CA HIS A 13 26.23 17.63 -41.37
C HIS A 13 26.93 17.00 -40.16
N ASN A 14 26.61 17.52 -38.97
CA ASN A 14 27.04 16.97 -37.70
C ASN A 14 26.17 15.75 -37.32
N ARG A 15 26.80 14.67 -36.87
CA ARG A 15 26.10 13.49 -36.34
C ARG A 15 26.58 13.22 -34.92
N THR A 16 25.64 12.91 -34.03
CA THR A 16 25.91 12.51 -32.64
C THR A 16 25.10 11.27 -32.33
N PHE A 17 25.55 10.49 -31.35
CA PHE A 17 24.85 9.31 -30.87
C PHE A 17 24.52 9.52 -29.40
N VAL A 18 23.26 9.23 -29.04
CA VAL A 18 22.78 9.25 -27.66
C VAL A 18 22.23 7.86 -27.37
N SER A 19 22.69 7.26 -26.28
CA SER A 19 22.19 5.98 -25.80
C SER A 19 21.28 6.23 -24.61
N TYR A 20 20.11 5.61 -24.61
CA TYR A 20 19.18 5.62 -23.50
C TYR A 20 19.20 4.25 -22.84
N MET A 21 19.06 4.22 -21.52
CA MET A 21 18.89 2.97 -20.77
C MET A 21 17.65 2.22 -21.27
N ASP A 22 16.55 2.96 -21.44
CA ASP A 22 15.27 2.42 -21.87
C ASP A 22 14.92 2.82 -23.30
N ARG A 23 14.39 1.84 -24.05
CA ARG A 23 13.88 2.06 -25.41
C ARG A 23 12.69 3.01 -25.42
N GLU A 24 11.87 3.03 -24.37
CA GLU A 24 10.72 3.92 -24.27
C GLU A 24 11.14 5.39 -24.12
N CYS A 25 12.14 5.68 -23.29
CA CYS A 25 12.72 7.02 -23.17
C CYS A 25 13.36 7.47 -24.48
N ALA A 26 14.05 6.56 -25.19
CA ALA A 26 14.53 6.84 -26.53
C ALA A 26 13.39 7.13 -27.52
N THR A 27 12.28 6.39 -27.44
CA THR A 27 11.11 6.57 -28.32
C THR A 27 10.43 7.90 -28.04
N LYS A 28 10.23 8.25 -26.75
CA LYS A 28 9.71 9.56 -26.33
C LYS A 28 10.61 10.70 -26.81
N ALA A 29 11.94 10.56 -26.64
CA ALA A 29 12.89 11.56 -27.11
C ALA A 29 12.87 11.71 -28.64
N ILE A 30 12.80 10.60 -29.39
CA ILE A 30 12.67 10.64 -30.86
C ILE A 30 11.36 11.32 -31.26
N CYS A 31 10.22 10.93 -30.69
CA CYS A 31 8.92 11.55 -30.98
C CYS A 31 8.89 13.04 -30.61
N ALA A 32 9.52 13.43 -29.50
CA ALA A 32 9.50 14.80 -29.02
C ALA A 32 10.50 15.73 -29.73
N MET A 33 11.61 15.21 -30.26
CA MET A 33 12.73 16.03 -30.74
C MET A 33 13.03 15.87 -32.23
N ASN A 34 12.52 14.82 -32.90
CA ASN A 34 12.72 14.67 -34.33
C ASN A 34 11.96 15.75 -35.12
N GLY A 35 12.65 16.45 -36.00
CA GLY A 35 12.11 17.57 -36.79
C GLY A 35 12.14 18.93 -36.10
N LYS A 36 12.57 19.01 -34.82
CA LYS A 36 12.76 20.31 -34.14
C LYS A 36 14.03 21.00 -34.61
N GLU A 37 14.01 22.33 -34.63
CA GLU A 37 15.19 23.14 -34.89
C GLU A 37 16.06 23.26 -33.64
N PHE A 38 17.36 23.03 -33.80
CA PHE A 38 18.36 23.19 -32.76
C PHE A 38 19.57 23.92 -33.35
N HIS A 39 19.84 25.13 -32.85
CA HIS A 39 20.87 26.05 -33.37
C HIS A 39 20.82 26.25 -34.90
N GLY A 40 19.62 26.51 -35.45
CA GLY A 40 19.42 26.79 -36.87
C GLY A 40 19.52 25.57 -37.80
N CYS A 41 19.67 24.37 -37.24
CA CYS A 41 19.63 23.11 -37.98
C CYS A 41 18.44 22.27 -37.54
N THR A 42 17.70 21.70 -38.48
CA THR A 42 16.61 20.76 -38.17
C THR A 42 17.18 19.40 -37.76
N LEU A 43 16.85 18.97 -36.54
CA LEU A 43 17.29 17.70 -35.99
C LEU A 43 16.62 16.54 -36.72
N ARG A 44 17.43 15.66 -37.30
CA ARG A 44 16.98 14.39 -37.86
C ARG A 44 17.46 13.27 -36.95
N ILE A 45 16.54 12.72 -36.16
CA ILE A 45 16.82 11.68 -35.18
C ILE A 45 16.29 10.36 -35.72
N ALA A 46 17.14 9.35 -35.75
CA ALA A 46 16.81 8.01 -36.23
C ALA A 46 17.37 6.95 -35.27
N TRP A 47 16.80 5.75 -35.35
CA TRP A 47 17.27 4.61 -34.57
C TRP A 47 18.67 4.17 -35.05
N GLY A 48 19.61 4.09 -34.11
CA GLY A 48 20.96 3.58 -34.35
C GLY A 48 21.10 2.09 -34.02
N LYS A 49 22.28 1.54 -34.30
CA LYS A 49 22.65 0.17 -33.91
C LYS A 49 22.66 0.07 -32.37
N ARG A 50 22.14 -1.02 -31.83
CA ARG A 50 22.17 -1.29 -30.38
C ARG A 50 23.62 -1.35 -29.91
N VAL A 51 23.93 -0.62 -28.84
CA VAL A 51 25.25 -0.58 -28.18
C VAL A 51 25.11 -1.26 -26.82
N ALA A 52 26.19 -1.84 -26.29
CA ALA A 52 26.22 -2.35 -24.93
C ALA A 52 25.94 -1.19 -23.94
N ILE A 53 24.87 -1.33 -23.17
CA ILE A 53 24.41 -0.31 -22.22
C ILE A 53 25.17 -0.53 -20.90
N PRO A 54 25.74 0.52 -20.26
CA PRO A 54 26.38 0.39 -18.96
C PRO A 54 25.36 0.01 -17.88
N SER A 55 25.84 -0.59 -16.79
CA SER A 55 25.01 -1.13 -15.71
C SER A 55 24.19 -0.08 -14.93
N CYS A 56 24.51 1.20 -15.07
CA CYS A 56 23.76 2.31 -14.51
C CYS A 56 23.76 3.55 -15.44
N PRO A 57 22.69 4.38 -15.41
CA PRO A 57 22.62 5.62 -16.20
C PRO A 57 23.71 6.61 -15.82
N VAL A 58 24.46 7.09 -16.81
CA VAL A 58 25.37 8.23 -16.65
C VAL A 58 24.59 9.52 -16.37
N PHE A 59 23.34 9.59 -16.81
CA PHE A 59 22.45 10.74 -16.61
C PHE A 59 21.01 10.28 -16.45
N VAL A 60 20.32 10.76 -15.40
CA VAL A 60 18.91 10.50 -15.12
C VAL A 60 18.16 11.83 -15.18
N LEU A 61 17.21 11.95 -16.09
CA LEU A 61 16.32 13.10 -16.19
C LEU A 61 15.12 12.87 -15.26
N ASN A 62 15.30 13.19 -13.98
CA ASN A 62 14.23 13.40 -13.00
C ASN A 62 14.72 14.41 -11.95
N GLU A 63 14.19 15.64 -11.98
CA GLU A 63 14.61 16.78 -11.15
C GLU A 63 14.05 16.76 -9.71
N SER A 64 13.78 15.59 -9.12
CA SER A 64 13.10 15.54 -7.81
C SER A 64 13.37 14.26 -7.03
N ASP A 65 14.61 13.78 -7.03
CA ASP A 65 15.01 12.67 -6.16
C ASP A 65 15.92 13.19 -5.04
N PRO A 66 15.43 13.34 -3.79
CA PRO A 66 16.25 13.75 -2.65
C PRO A 66 17.35 12.73 -2.27
N GLN A 67 17.32 11.53 -2.86
CA GLN A 67 18.26 10.41 -2.68
C GLN A 67 19.73 10.70 -3.05
N LYS A 68 20.06 11.88 -3.59
CA LYS A 68 21.44 12.26 -3.97
C LYS A 68 21.89 13.61 -3.45
N LEU A 69 21.21 14.18 -2.48
CA LEU A 69 21.73 15.36 -1.82
C LEU A 69 22.81 14.93 -0.80
N PRO A 70 23.97 15.61 -0.75
CA PRO A 70 25.07 15.24 0.13
C PRO A 70 24.65 15.27 1.62
N PRO A 71 25.31 14.48 2.48
CA PRO A 71 25.08 14.51 3.92
C PRO A 71 25.34 15.92 4.45
N THR A 72 24.48 16.42 5.33
CA THR A 72 24.56 17.82 5.80
C THR A 72 25.52 18.00 6.97
N GLY A 73 26.12 16.92 7.50
CA GLY A 73 26.96 16.93 8.71
C GLY A 73 26.19 17.32 9.97
N ARG A 74 24.85 17.29 9.92
CA ARG A 74 23.93 17.54 11.03
C ARG A 74 23.27 16.21 11.43
N PRO A 75 22.88 16.03 12.71
CA PRO A 75 22.21 14.80 13.13
C PRO A 75 20.97 14.54 12.27
N PHE A 76 20.78 13.27 11.88
CA PHE A 76 19.69 12.81 11.02
C PHE A 76 19.67 13.43 9.61
N ASN A 77 20.78 14.00 9.13
CA ASN A 77 20.84 14.76 7.88
C ASN A 77 19.78 15.87 7.79
N ALA A 78 19.51 16.54 8.92
CA ALA A 78 18.57 17.65 8.97
C ALA A 78 18.94 18.75 7.94
N ARG A 79 17.95 19.21 7.19
CA ARG A 79 18.06 20.17 6.09
C ARG A 79 17.17 21.37 6.33
N ARG A 80 17.54 22.52 5.78
CA ARG A 80 16.63 23.68 5.75
C ARG A 80 15.57 23.45 4.66
N PRO A 81 14.28 23.76 4.91
CA PRO A 81 13.24 23.73 3.90
C PRO A 81 13.70 24.53 2.69
N MET A 82 13.58 23.96 1.50
CA MET A 82 13.86 24.72 0.29
C MET A 82 12.77 25.78 0.17
N ARG A 83 13.09 27.05 0.45
CA ARG A 83 12.15 28.18 0.31
C ARG A 83 11.57 28.10 -1.11
N ALA A 84 10.32 27.67 -1.23
CA ALA A 84 9.55 27.79 -2.46
C ALA A 84 9.55 29.28 -2.82
N GLY A 85 10.36 29.66 -3.80
CA GLY A 85 10.56 31.05 -4.16
C GLY A 85 9.21 31.69 -4.50
N ARG A 86 8.88 32.76 -3.78
CA ARG A 86 8.24 33.98 -4.30
C ARG A 86 7.44 33.75 -5.61
N MET A 87 6.26 33.13 -5.52
CA MET A 87 5.32 33.13 -6.65
C MET A 87 4.15 34.11 -6.51
N PHE A 88 4.03 34.82 -5.39
CA PHE A 88 3.03 35.87 -5.24
C PHE A 88 3.58 37.06 -4.47
N THR A 89 4.29 37.95 -5.15
CA THR A 89 4.24 39.42 -4.98
C THR A 89 5.26 40.07 -5.92
N ASN A 90 4.78 40.87 -6.86
CA ASN A 90 5.64 41.75 -7.65
C ASN A 90 6.07 42.91 -6.75
N THR A 91 7.23 42.80 -6.10
CA THR A 91 7.91 43.97 -5.51
C THR A 91 9.43 43.79 -5.66
N PRO A 92 10.14 44.77 -6.28
CA PRO A 92 11.56 44.64 -6.57
C PRO A 92 12.39 44.52 -5.29
N ALA A 93 13.35 43.59 -5.32
CA ALA A 93 14.25 43.24 -4.23
C ALA A 93 15.38 44.29 -4.04
N ALA A 94 15.02 45.56 -3.85
CA ALA A 94 15.97 46.65 -3.63
C ALA A 94 15.51 47.55 -2.47
N ALA A 95 15.23 46.94 -1.32
CA ALA A 95 15.18 47.63 -0.04
C ALA A 95 15.26 46.56 1.05
N ILE A 96 15.96 46.87 2.13
CA ILE A 96 16.29 46.00 3.25
C ILE A 96 17.52 45.14 2.97
N GLY A 97 18.68 45.77 3.18
CA GLY A 97 19.86 45.02 3.61
C GLY A 97 19.53 44.34 4.93
N CYS A 98 19.59 43.01 4.93
CA CYS A 98 19.66 42.21 6.14
C CYS A 98 20.99 41.47 6.06
N THR A 99 21.82 41.77 7.04
CA THR A 99 23.10 41.14 7.37
C THR A 99 22.92 39.63 7.56
N ASP A 100 23.91 38.87 7.10
CA ASP A 100 23.99 37.40 7.08
C ASP A 100 24.07 36.73 8.48
N ASP A 101 23.62 37.37 9.57
CA ASP A 101 23.91 36.98 10.96
C ASP A 101 22.67 36.67 11.85
N ASP A 102 21.43 36.67 11.34
CA ASP A 102 20.20 36.42 12.14
C ASP A 102 19.31 35.29 11.57
N ASP A 103 19.86 34.10 11.30
CA ASP A 103 19.13 32.99 10.65
C ASP A 103 19.20 31.65 11.43
N ASP A 104 19.33 31.70 12.76
CA ASP A 104 19.35 30.52 13.64
C ASP A 104 17.96 29.90 13.91
N ASP A 105 16.87 30.58 13.52
CA ASP A 105 15.49 30.15 13.79
C ASP A 105 14.80 29.47 12.59
N ALA A 106 15.56 29.09 11.55
CA ALA A 106 15.01 28.36 10.42
C ALA A 106 14.70 26.90 10.81
N MET A 107 13.41 26.59 10.92
CA MET A 107 12.90 25.25 11.19
C MET A 107 13.52 24.20 10.26
N LEU A 108 14.22 23.21 10.82
CA LEU A 108 14.91 22.16 10.07
C LEU A 108 13.96 20.99 9.77
N GLU A 109 14.17 20.32 8.64
CA GLU A 109 13.43 19.15 8.17
C GLU A 109 14.34 17.93 8.09
N VAL A 110 13.89 16.80 8.64
CA VAL A 110 14.52 15.49 8.50
C VAL A 110 13.69 14.68 7.53
N LEU A 111 14.26 14.41 6.35
CA LEU A 111 13.65 13.52 5.37
C LEU A 111 14.00 12.08 5.72
N VAL A 112 12.99 11.28 6.03
CA VAL A 112 13.17 9.87 6.30
C VAL A 112 13.00 9.09 5.01
N GLU A 113 14.08 8.45 4.56
CA GLU A 113 14.07 7.57 3.39
C GLU A 113 14.16 6.10 3.84
N ARG A 114 13.45 5.21 3.13
CA ARG A 114 13.56 3.77 3.35
C ARG A 114 14.89 3.28 2.76
N PRO A 115 15.75 2.57 3.51
CA PRO A 115 16.97 2.00 2.96
C PRO A 115 16.68 1.05 1.80
N LEU A 116 17.51 1.11 0.75
CA LEU A 116 17.37 0.26 -0.45
C LEU A 116 17.70 -1.22 -0.18
N ASP A 117 18.56 -1.52 0.79
CA ASP A 117 18.88 -2.89 1.17
C ASP A 117 17.79 -3.51 2.07
N GLN A 118 17.01 -4.43 1.51
CA GLN A 118 15.98 -5.18 2.23
C GLN A 118 16.52 -5.98 3.43
N LYS A 119 17.78 -6.45 3.41
CA LYS A 119 18.37 -7.16 4.56
C LYS A 119 18.57 -6.20 5.73
N LEU A 120 19.04 -4.99 5.44
CA LEU A 120 19.21 -3.93 6.42
C LEU A 120 17.86 -3.44 6.95
N VAL A 121 16.84 -3.28 6.10
CA VAL A 121 15.48 -2.94 6.54
C VAL A 121 14.94 -3.97 7.54
N ARG A 122 15.08 -5.27 7.25
CA ARG A 122 14.67 -6.35 8.17
C ARG A 122 15.43 -6.31 9.49
N LEU A 123 16.73 -6.02 9.43
CA LEU A 123 17.57 -5.90 10.63
C LEU A 123 17.13 -4.71 11.50
N ILE A 124 16.86 -3.56 10.88
CA ILE A 124 16.35 -2.37 11.57
C ILE A 124 15.00 -2.69 12.22
N HIS A 125 14.05 -3.30 11.50
CA HIS A 125 12.74 -3.66 12.05
C HIS A 125 12.85 -4.63 13.22
N TRP A 126 13.68 -5.67 13.09
CA TRP A 126 13.96 -6.61 14.17
C TRP A 126 14.53 -5.91 15.39
N THR A 127 15.48 -5.00 15.18
CA THR A 127 16.12 -4.24 16.27
C THR A 127 15.11 -3.35 16.99
N VAL A 128 14.29 -2.60 16.25
CA VAL A 128 13.26 -1.73 16.82
C VAL A 128 12.25 -2.52 17.67
N GLU A 129 11.79 -3.68 17.20
CA GLU A 129 10.86 -4.52 17.98
C GLU A 129 11.45 -4.96 19.32
N HIS A 130 12.75 -5.30 19.34
CA HIS A 130 13.41 -5.75 20.55
C HIS A 130 13.73 -4.59 21.49
N VAL A 131 14.11 -3.42 20.95
CA VAL A 131 14.32 -2.21 21.76
C VAL A 131 13.00 -1.74 22.38
N ILE A 132 11.87 -1.79 21.66
CA ILE A 132 10.55 -1.45 22.23
C ILE A 132 10.16 -2.45 23.33
N ARG A 133 10.46 -3.75 23.17
CA ARG A 133 10.10 -4.79 24.13
C ARG A 133 10.98 -4.80 25.38
N HIS A 134 12.29 -4.58 25.21
CA HIS A 134 13.29 -4.76 26.27
C HIS A 134 13.85 -3.43 26.81
N GLY A 135 13.47 -2.30 26.21
CA GLY A 135 13.89 -0.97 26.64
C GLY A 135 15.28 -0.54 26.11
N PRO A 136 15.75 0.66 26.51
CA PRO A 136 17.00 1.24 26.03
C PRO A 136 18.25 0.47 26.48
N GLU A 137 18.15 -0.31 27.56
CA GLU A 137 19.24 -1.18 28.01
C GLU A 137 19.63 -2.21 26.93
N PHE A 138 18.65 -2.71 26.17
CA PHE A 138 18.89 -3.61 25.06
C PHE A 138 19.62 -2.92 23.90
N GLU A 139 19.31 -1.65 23.62
CA GLU A 139 20.01 -0.85 22.59
C GLU A 139 21.49 -0.68 22.96
N CYS A 140 21.79 -0.30 24.20
CA CYS A 140 23.15 -0.18 24.70
C CYS A 140 23.92 -1.51 24.64
N LEU A 141 23.28 -2.61 25.04
CA LEU A 141 23.88 -3.94 24.95
C LEU A 141 24.15 -4.34 23.50
N LEU A 142 23.23 -4.07 22.59
CA LEU A 142 23.40 -4.37 21.18
C LEU A 142 24.59 -3.59 20.60
N ILE A 143 24.66 -2.28 20.86
CA ILE A 143 25.78 -1.42 20.45
C ILE A 143 27.12 -1.96 20.96
N SER A 144 27.18 -2.34 22.25
CA SER A 144 28.42 -2.88 22.85
C SER A 144 28.86 -4.20 22.22
N LYS A 145 27.90 -5.04 21.82
CA LYS A 145 28.14 -6.38 21.26
C LYS A 145 28.46 -6.37 19.77
N THR A 146 27.94 -5.39 19.03
CA THR A 146 28.09 -5.28 17.57
C THR A 146 29.06 -4.17 17.17
N TYR A 147 29.90 -3.71 18.09
CA TYR A 147 30.90 -2.67 17.83
C TYR A 147 31.86 -3.12 16.72
N GLY A 148 31.87 -2.39 15.60
CA GLY A 148 32.69 -2.69 14.41
C GLY A 148 32.00 -3.51 13.31
N ASP A 149 30.75 -3.95 13.49
CA ASP A 149 29.98 -4.57 12.40
C ASP A 149 29.32 -3.50 11.53
N ALA A 150 29.68 -3.47 10.24
CA ALA A 150 29.15 -2.53 9.26
C ALA A 150 27.61 -2.55 9.16
N ARG A 151 26.97 -3.67 9.51
CA ARG A 151 25.51 -3.83 9.44
C ARG A 151 24.76 -3.09 10.56
N PHE A 152 25.44 -2.77 11.65
CA PHE A 152 24.87 -2.10 12.83
C PHE A 152 25.32 -0.64 12.95
N LEU A 153 25.99 -0.09 11.93
CA LEU A 153 26.41 1.31 11.92
C LEU A 153 25.25 2.29 12.10
N PHE A 154 24.04 1.91 11.66
CA PHE A 154 22.83 2.71 11.89
C PHE A 154 22.50 2.92 13.38
N LEU A 155 23.11 2.20 14.33
CA LEU A 155 22.92 2.43 15.76
C LEU A 155 23.87 3.50 16.33
N THR A 156 25.06 3.64 15.73
CA THR A 156 26.14 4.49 16.25
C THR A 156 26.34 5.77 15.43
N GLU A 157 26.13 5.70 14.13
CA GLU A 157 26.37 6.80 13.19
C GLU A 157 25.10 7.61 12.96
N HIS A 158 25.04 8.82 13.53
CA HIS A 158 23.84 9.66 13.54
C HIS A 158 23.60 10.42 12.23
N GLU A 159 24.60 10.45 11.34
CA GLU A 159 24.55 11.11 10.03
C GLU A 159 24.04 10.17 8.92
N LEU A 160 23.87 8.90 9.21
CA LEU A 160 23.36 7.93 8.24
C LEU A 160 21.85 8.11 8.05
N THR A 161 21.39 8.01 6.80
CA THR A 161 19.95 8.02 6.48
C THR A 161 19.25 6.81 7.10
N GLU A 162 19.98 5.71 7.27
CA GLU A 162 19.54 4.50 7.96
C GLU A 162 19.28 4.73 9.45
N HIS A 163 20.05 5.61 10.11
CA HIS A 163 19.81 5.99 11.50
C HIS A 163 18.53 6.81 11.64
N ALA A 164 18.29 7.75 10.72
CA ALA A 164 17.03 8.49 10.65
C ALA A 164 15.83 7.53 10.46
N TYR A 165 15.95 6.56 9.54
CA TYR A 165 14.93 5.53 9.36
C TYR A 165 14.68 4.70 10.62
N TYR A 166 15.74 4.27 11.32
CA TYR A 166 15.63 3.53 12.58
C TYR A 166 14.86 4.31 13.67
N ARG A 167 15.22 5.57 13.92
CA ARG A 167 14.53 6.43 14.92
C ARG A 167 13.09 6.71 14.54
N TRP A 168 12.84 7.06 13.28
CA TRP A 168 11.48 7.27 12.78
C TRP A 168 10.64 5.99 12.92
N ARG A 169 11.21 4.83 12.60
CA ARG A 169 10.50 3.55 12.67
C ARG A 169 10.11 3.19 14.10
N MET A 170 10.99 3.47 15.06
CA MET A 170 10.70 3.32 16.48
C MET A 170 9.56 4.23 16.92
N TYR A 171 9.60 5.50 16.53
CA TYR A 171 8.51 6.45 16.81
C TYR A 171 7.17 6.02 16.19
N SER A 172 7.18 5.59 14.92
CA SER A 172 6.00 5.13 14.19
C SER A 172 5.33 3.94 14.91
N LEU A 173 6.10 2.94 15.31
CA LEU A 173 5.58 1.78 16.05
C LEU A 173 5.05 2.14 17.44
N LEU A 174 5.70 3.04 18.17
CA LEU A 174 5.23 3.51 19.47
C LEU A 174 3.91 4.30 19.38
N ASN A 175 3.66 4.99 18.27
CA ASN A 175 2.42 5.73 18.00
C ASN A 175 1.30 4.88 17.38
N GLY A 176 1.49 3.55 17.29
CA GLY A 176 0.46 2.59 16.88
C GLY A 176 0.39 2.30 15.38
N ASP A 177 1.39 2.70 14.60
CA ASP A 177 1.46 2.36 13.17
C ASP A 177 1.90 0.89 12.96
N THR A 178 1.64 0.35 11.76
CA THR A 178 1.98 -1.03 11.41
C THR A 178 3.28 -1.12 10.58
N LYS A 179 3.70 -2.34 10.18
CA LYS A 179 4.88 -2.58 9.33
C LYS A 179 4.74 -2.07 7.90
N SER A 180 3.51 -2.04 7.40
CA SER A 180 3.19 -1.75 6.01
C SER A 180 2.33 -0.49 5.83
N MET A 181 1.77 0.06 6.90
CA MET A 181 0.99 1.29 6.89
C MET A 181 1.40 2.18 8.07
N TRP A 182 1.74 3.43 7.77
CA TRP A 182 2.13 4.47 8.73
C TRP A 182 1.55 5.82 8.32
N ARG A 183 1.56 6.79 9.23
CA ARG A 183 1.07 8.15 8.94
C ARG A 183 2.04 8.88 8.01
N ASP A 184 1.51 9.54 6.98
CA ASP A 184 2.27 10.32 6.00
C ASP A 184 2.36 11.82 6.36
N GLN A 185 1.76 12.23 7.49
CA GLN A 185 1.80 13.61 7.97
C GLN A 185 3.14 13.94 8.63
N MET A 186 3.62 15.15 8.37
CA MET A 186 4.79 15.74 9.03
C MET A 186 4.54 15.87 10.53
N PHE A 187 5.56 15.60 11.35
CA PHE A 187 5.43 15.63 12.81
C PHE A 187 6.70 16.09 13.51
N PHE A 188 6.57 16.54 14.76
CA PHE A 188 7.70 16.82 15.64
C PHE A 188 7.96 15.60 16.53
N MET A 189 9.18 15.07 16.48
CA MET A 189 9.58 13.98 17.37
C MET A 189 9.89 14.51 18.79
N TYR A 190 10.36 15.76 18.87
CA TYR A 190 10.71 16.45 20.12
C TYR A 190 10.18 17.88 20.08
N ASP A 191 9.79 18.43 21.24
CA ASP A 191 9.38 19.82 21.35
C ASP A 191 10.52 20.75 20.92
N ARG A 192 10.25 21.65 19.96
CA ARG A 192 11.24 22.53 19.30
C ARG A 192 12.35 21.80 18.52
N GLY A 193 12.13 20.52 18.15
CA GLY A 193 13.01 19.75 17.28
C GLY A 193 12.76 19.97 15.78
N PRO A 194 13.55 19.32 14.90
CA PRO A 194 13.27 19.35 13.46
C PRO A 194 11.93 18.69 13.13
N ILE A 195 11.27 19.13 12.06
CA ILE A 195 10.11 18.45 11.49
C ILE A 195 10.58 17.16 10.82
N TRP A 196 9.96 16.05 11.16
CA TRP A 196 10.19 14.76 10.53
C TRP A 196 9.19 14.57 9.40
N ILE A 197 9.71 14.27 8.21
CA ILE A 197 8.93 13.93 7.02
C ILE A 197 8.98 12.41 6.86
N PRO A 198 7.88 11.69 7.13
CA PRO A 198 7.83 10.25 6.95
C PRO A 198 8.16 9.83 5.51
N PRO A 199 8.70 8.62 5.30
CA PRO A 199 8.86 8.08 3.95
C PRO A 199 7.48 7.98 3.31
N ARG A 200 7.38 8.36 2.03
CA ARG A 200 6.12 8.25 1.30
C ARG A 200 5.75 6.77 1.19
N ILE A 201 4.47 6.45 1.37
CA ILE A 201 3.97 5.11 1.09
C ILE A 201 4.03 4.94 -0.43
N GLU A 202 5.06 4.25 -0.92
CA GLU A 202 5.17 3.92 -2.33
C GLU A 202 4.07 2.93 -2.70
N ARG A 203 2.95 3.44 -3.24
CA ARG A 203 1.85 2.63 -3.77
C ARG A 203 2.29 1.60 -4.82
N GLY A 204 3.52 1.70 -5.35
CA GLY A 204 4.14 0.79 -6.31
C GLY A 204 5.02 -0.34 -5.73
N GLU A 205 5.55 -0.22 -4.51
CA GLU A 205 6.46 -1.23 -3.92
C GLU A 205 5.76 -2.50 -3.44
N LEU A 206 4.43 -2.50 -3.35
CA LEU A 206 3.62 -3.71 -3.18
C LEU A 206 3.83 -4.76 -4.30
N ARG A 207 4.54 -4.40 -5.39
CA ARG A 207 4.80 -5.30 -6.52
C ARG A 207 6.23 -5.82 -6.64
N SER A 208 7.25 -5.14 -6.11
CA SER A 208 8.65 -5.46 -6.47
C SER A 208 9.27 -6.58 -5.61
N ASP A 209 8.99 -6.59 -4.29
CA ASP A 209 9.44 -7.66 -3.38
C ASP A 209 8.77 -9.00 -3.71
N ASP A 210 7.58 -8.94 -4.31
CA ASP A 210 6.83 -10.10 -4.79
C ASP A 210 7.39 -10.67 -6.11
N ILE A 211 8.00 -9.86 -6.98
CA ILE A 211 8.47 -10.30 -8.30
C ILE A 211 9.86 -10.93 -8.25
N SER A 212 10.74 -10.45 -7.38
CA SER A 212 12.10 -11.00 -7.20
C SER A 212 12.09 -12.39 -6.53
N ALA A 213 11.10 -12.67 -5.67
CA ALA A 213 10.83 -14.03 -5.18
C ALA A 213 10.16 -14.93 -6.24
N ARG A 214 9.42 -14.37 -7.20
CA ARG A 214 8.70 -15.13 -8.25
C ARG A 214 9.57 -15.53 -9.45
N GLN A 215 10.66 -14.82 -9.74
CA GLN A 215 11.53 -15.13 -10.89
C GLN A 215 12.48 -16.32 -10.63
N ALA A 216 12.84 -16.61 -9.38
CA ALA A 216 13.59 -17.82 -9.03
C ALA A 216 12.74 -19.10 -9.08
N GLU A 217 11.41 -18.96 -8.99
CA GLU A 217 10.43 -20.06 -8.96
C GLU A 217 9.89 -20.40 -10.36
N ALA A 218 10.15 -19.56 -11.38
CA ALA A 218 9.60 -19.69 -12.73
C ALA A 218 10.34 -20.68 -13.66
N PHE A 219 11.34 -21.41 -13.15
CA PHE A 219 12.11 -22.41 -13.92
C PHE A 219 11.67 -23.87 -13.71
N SER A 220 10.55 -24.12 -13.04
CA SER A 220 9.99 -25.47 -12.85
C SER A 220 8.52 -25.50 -13.23
N SER A 221 8.25 -25.30 -14.52
CA SER A 221 6.92 -25.39 -15.12
C SER A 221 6.51 -26.86 -15.29
N GLU A 222 5.87 -27.46 -14.29
CA GLU A 222 5.07 -28.70 -14.46
C GLU A 222 4.09 -29.01 -13.30
N ASP A 223 4.00 -28.18 -12.25
CA ASP A 223 3.19 -28.46 -11.02
C ASP A 223 2.16 -27.35 -10.66
N GLU A 224 1.44 -26.81 -11.64
CA GLU A 224 0.59 -25.61 -11.44
C GLU A 224 -0.79 -25.82 -10.77
N GLU A 225 -1.29 -27.04 -10.56
CA GLU A 225 -2.65 -27.21 -9.99
C GLU A 225 -2.72 -27.39 -8.47
N LYS A 226 -1.61 -27.67 -7.78
CA LYS A 226 -1.63 -27.96 -6.32
C LYS A 226 -1.15 -26.82 -5.42
N THR A 227 -0.47 -25.81 -5.96
CA THR A 227 0.18 -24.75 -5.17
C THR A 227 -0.69 -23.50 -4.95
N GLU A 228 -1.73 -23.29 -5.75
CA GLU A 228 -2.60 -22.10 -5.63
C GLU A 228 -3.45 -22.10 -4.34
N GLN A 229 -3.87 -23.28 -3.86
CA GLN A 229 -4.67 -23.43 -2.62
C GLN A 229 -3.94 -23.02 -1.33
N SER A 230 -2.60 -22.90 -1.37
CA SER A 230 -1.80 -22.47 -0.21
C SER A 230 -1.73 -20.95 -0.07
N ARG A 231 -1.91 -20.19 -1.14
CA ARG A 231 -1.83 -18.71 -1.13
C ARG A 231 -3.18 -18.02 -0.88
N ASP A 232 -4.29 -18.74 -1.06
CA ASP A 232 -5.65 -18.25 -0.85
C ASP A 232 -6.19 -18.56 0.57
N LYS A 233 -5.30 -18.68 1.58
CA LYS A 233 -5.68 -18.90 2.99
C LYS A 233 -5.51 -17.64 3.83
N LEU A 234 -6.46 -17.39 4.72
CA LEU A 234 -6.43 -16.35 5.72
C LEU A 234 -5.48 -16.80 6.85
N GLY A 235 -4.48 -15.98 7.17
CA GLY A 235 -3.58 -16.30 8.27
C GLY A 235 -4.35 -16.35 9.60
N ARG A 236 -4.00 -17.29 10.52
CA ARG A 236 -4.71 -17.49 11.81
C ARG A 236 -5.00 -16.19 12.57
N ARG A 237 -4.02 -15.28 12.68
CA ARG A 237 -4.24 -13.99 13.36
C ARG A 237 -5.24 -13.08 12.65
N ALA A 238 -5.33 -13.16 11.33
CA ALA A 238 -6.31 -12.42 10.55
C ALA A 238 -7.70 -13.04 10.71
N GLN A 239 -7.77 -14.38 10.73
CA GLN A 239 -8.98 -15.13 11.06
C GLN A 239 -9.52 -14.78 12.45
N ASP A 240 -8.71 -14.85 13.52
CA ASP A 240 -9.11 -14.47 14.90
C ASP A 240 -9.58 -13.01 15.01
N ARG A 241 -9.03 -12.11 14.18
CA ARG A 241 -9.47 -10.71 14.12
C ARG A 241 -10.81 -10.60 13.41
N PHE A 242 -11.00 -11.34 12.33
CA PHE A 242 -12.22 -11.32 11.56
C PHE A 242 -13.38 -11.93 12.33
N GLU A 243 -13.17 -13.10 12.95
CA GLU A 243 -14.15 -13.74 13.83
C GLU A 243 -14.64 -12.79 14.92
N ARG A 244 -13.73 -12.09 15.60
CA ARG A 244 -14.11 -11.08 16.60
C ARG A 244 -14.88 -9.91 16.01
N ARG A 245 -14.56 -9.45 14.79
CA ARG A 245 -15.32 -8.39 14.11
C ARG A 245 -16.73 -8.86 13.79
N VAL A 246 -16.88 -10.05 13.22
CA VAL A 246 -18.18 -10.64 12.86
C VAL A 246 -19.03 -10.94 14.09
N GLN A 247 -18.42 -11.42 15.19
CA GLN A 247 -19.12 -11.64 16.46
C GLN A 247 -19.65 -10.35 17.08
N ARG A 248 -18.95 -9.22 16.88
CA ARG A 248 -19.38 -7.88 17.32
C ARG A 248 -20.47 -7.27 16.45
N VAL A 249 -20.82 -7.88 15.32
CA VAL A 249 -21.98 -7.47 14.52
C VAL A 249 -23.25 -7.93 15.24
N CYS A 250 -23.64 -7.12 16.21
CA CYS A 250 -24.86 -7.26 16.99
C CYS A 250 -25.62 -5.92 16.99
N GLY A 251 -26.94 -5.96 16.80
CA GLY A 251 -27.77 -4.75 16.72
C GLY A 251 -27.62 -3.92 15.43
N PRO A 252 -28.43 -2.86 15.25
CA PRO A 252 -28.60 -2.14 13.98
C PRO A 252 -27.47 -1.15 13.65
N GLU A 253 -26.33 -1.22 14.35
CA GLU A 253 -25.22 -0.29 14.15
C GLU A 253 -24.51 -0.55 12.82
N ARG A 254 -24.70 0.37 11.87
CA ARG A 254 -24.08 0.29 10.53
C ARG A 254 -22.55 0.30 10.56
N GLY A 255 -21.94 0.87 11.60
CA GLY A 255 -20.49 0.94 11.74
C GLY A 255 -19.83 -0.44 11.87
N MET A 256 -20.38 -1.32 12.72
CA MET A 256 -19.85 -2.68 12.90
C MET A 256 -19.96 -3.51 11.62
N ILE A 257 -21.07 -3.35 10.89
CA ILE A 257 -21.29 -4.01 9.59
C ILE A 257 -20.26 -3.51 8.57
N ALA A 258 -20.08 -2.19 8.47
CA ALA A 258 -19.13 -1.58 7.54
C ALA A 258 -17.68 -2.03 7.80
N GLU A 259 -17.26 -2.09 9.07
CA GLU A 259 -15.92 -2.57 9.44
C GLU A 259 -15.69 -4.04 9.08
N ALA A 260 -16.69 -4.90 9.33
CA ALA A 260 -16.60 -6.32 8.98
C ALA A 260 -16.62 -6.52 7.45
N MET A 261 -17.45 -5.77 6.72
CA MET A 261 -17.52 -5.81 5.27
C MET A 261 -16.21 -5.34 4.62
N ALA A 262 -15.63 -4.23 5.10
CA ALA A 262 -14.35 -3.72 4.59
C ALA A 262 -13.24 -4.78 4.73
N PHE A 263 -13.16 -5.44 5.91
CA PHE A 263 -12.21 -6.51 6.13
C PHE A 263 -12.41 -7.69 5.15
N ALA A 264 -13.67 -8.10 4.94
CA ALA A 264 -14.01 -9.21 4.04
C ALA A 264 -13.59 -8.92 2.59
N ILE A 265 -13.80 -7.68 2.11
CA ILE A 265 -13.40 -7.26 0.76
C ILE A 265 -11.88 -7.16 0.63
N GLU A 266 -11.17 -6.63 1.63
CA GLU A 266 -9.69 -6.57 1.64
C GLU A 266 -9.05 -7.96 1.58
N HIS A 267 -9.71 -8.96 2.16
CA HIS A 267 -9.22 -10.35 2.23
C HIS A 267 -9.93 -11.29 1.24
N ALA A 268 -10.50 -10.75 0.15
CA ALA A 268 -11.22 -11.53 -0.86
C ALA A 268 -10.38 -12.63 -1.55
N TYR A 269 -9.04 -12.57 -1.46
CA TYR A 269 -8.18 -13.66 -1.90
C TYR A 269 -8.44 -14.97 -1.15
N ALA A 270 -8.87 -14.90 0.12
CA ALA A 270 -9.24 -16.02 0.97
C ALA A 270 -10.77 -16.16 1.09
N ALA A 271 -11.49 -16.01 -0.02
CA ALA A 271 -12.95 -15.92 -0.05
C ALA A 271 -13.65 -17.06 0.71
N LYS A 272 -13.17 -18.30 0.59
CA LYS A 272 -13.78 -19.46 1.26
C LYS A 272 -13.75 -19.33 2.79
N GLU A 273 -12.57 -19.03 3.34
CA GLU A 273 -12.41 -18.89 4.80
C GLU A 273 -13.15 -17.67 5.35
N VAL A 274 -13.20 -16.57 4.59
CA VAL A 274 -14.00 -15.39 4.93
C VAL A 274 -15.49 -15.74 4.98
N VAL A 275 -16.00 -16.45 3.97
CA VAL A 275 -17.40 -16.90 3.93
C VAL A 275 -17.70 -17.87 5.07
N ASP A 276 -16.81 -18.82 5.35
CA ASP A 276 -16.95 -19.79 6.42
C ASP A 276 -17.10 -19.09 7.78
N VAL A 277 -16.23 -18.13 8.11
CA VAL A 277 -16.33 -17.36 9.36
C VAL A 277 -17.66 -16.62 9.51
N VAL A 278 -18.15 -15.99 8.43
CA VAL A 278 -19.43 -15.28 8.45
C VAL A 278 -20.60 -16.25 8.60
N CYS A 279 -20.57 -17.37 7.88
CA CYS A 279 -21.61 -18.40 7.94
C CYS A 279 -21.65 -19.06 9.31
N GLU A 280 -20.51 -19.46 9.88
CA GLU A 280 -20.43 -20.04 11.22
C GLU A 280 -21.01 -19.10 12.28
N ALA A 281 -20.69 -17.81 12.22
CA ALA A 281 -21.24 -16.83 13.13
C ALA A 281 -22.75 -16.62 12.96
N LEU A 282 -23.29 -16.75 11.74
CA LEU A 282 -24.74 -16.64 11.48
C LEU A 282 -25.47 -17.92 11.93
N LEU A 283 -24.88 -19.07 11.68
CA LEU A 283 -25.44 -20.39 11.98
C LEU A 283 -25.36 -20.73 13.47
N ASP A 284 -24.48 -20.07 14.23
CA ASP A 284 -24.40 -20.23 15.68
C ASP A 284 -25.77 -20.14 16.35
N ALA A 285 -26.14 -21.21 17.06
CA ALA A 285 -27.42 -21.35 17.74
C ALA A 285 -27.58 -20.37 18.91
N SER A 286 -26.47 -19.86 19.45
CA SER A 286 -26.49 -18.92 20.58
C SER A 286 -26.91 -17.50 20.16
N ALA A 287 -26.81 -17.16 18.88
CA ALA A 287 -27.08 -15.83 18.36
C ALA A 287 -28.59 -15.50 18.36
N SER A 288 -28.93 -14.29 18.80
CA SER A 288 -30.32 -13.82 18.80
C SER A 288 -30.86 -13.65 17.37
N PRO A 289 -32.19 -13.67 17.16
CA PRO A 289 -32.77 -13.40 15.85
C PRO A 289 -32.30 -12.06 15.25
N THR A 290 -32.19 -11.02 16.08
CA THR A 290 -31.73 -9.70 15.65
C THR A 290 -30.28 -9.76 15.15
N ASP A 291 -29.39 -10.47 15.85
CA ASP A 291 -27.99 -10.56 15.44
C ASP A 291 -27.82 -11.38 14.16
N LYS A 292 -28.63 -12.45 13.99
CA LYS A 292 -28.69 -13.20 12.73
C LYS A 292 -29.16 -12.32 11.56
N LEU A 293 -30.11 -11.41 11.80
CA LEU A 293 -30.50 -10.41 10.80
C LEU A 293 -29.34 -9.47 10.46
N CYS A 294 -28.61 -8.97 11.45
CA CYS A 294 -27.46 -8.09 11.20
C CYS A 294 -26.35 -8.80 10.42
N LYS A 295 -26.12 -10.09 10.67
CA LYS A 295 -25.18 -10.90 9.89
C LYS A 295 -25.68 -11.15 8.46
N LEU A 296 -26.98 -11.30 8.25
CA LEU A 296 -27.56 -11.34 6.89
C LEU A 296 -27.35 -10.00 6.16
N MET A 297 -27.50 -8.87 6.85
CA MET A 297 -27.20 -7.55 6.29
C MET A 297 -25.71 -7.41 5.94
N LEU A 298 -24.81 -7.92 6.78
CA LEU A 298 -23.38 -8.00 6.46
C LEU A 298 -23.11 -8.80 5.18
N ILE A 299 -23.76 -9.97 5.02
CA ILE A 299 -23.65 -10.77 3.79
C ILE A 299 -24.14 -9.96 2.59
N SER A 300 -25.26 -9.26 2.72
CA SER A 300 -25.80 -8.39 1.67
C SER A 300 -24.81 -7.28 1.27
N ASP A 301 -24.17 -6.63 2.24
CA ASP A 301 -23.20 -5.56 1.98
C ASP A 301 -21.91 -6.11 1.34
N ILE A 302 -21.42 -7.28 1.78
CA ILE A 302 -20.27 -7.94 1.14
C ILE A 302 -20.60 -8.33 -0.30
N LEU A 303 -21.78 -8.89 -0.54
CA LEU A 303 -22.25 -9.26 -1.87
C LEU A 303 -22.35 -8.04 -2.79
N HIS A 304 -22.94 -6.93 -2.32
CA HIS A 304 -23.01 -5.69 -3.10
C HIS A 304 -21.61 -5.22 -3.53
N ASN A 305 -20.67 -5.19 -2.58
CA ASN A 305 -19.31 -4.71 -2.80
C ASN A 305 -18.40 -5.74 -3.50
N SER A 306 -18.83 -6.99 -3.64
CA SER A 306 -18.08 -8.01 -4.40
C SER A 306 -17.93 -7.68 -5.88
N SER A 307 -18.77 -6.75 -6.38
CA SER A 307 -18.72 -6.21 -7.74
C SER A 307 -17.74 -5.02 -7.90
N ALA A 308 -17.13 -4.54 -6.82
CA ALA A 308 -16.14 -3.47 -6.87
C ALA A 308 -14.85 -3.90 -7.61
N GLN A 309 -14.06 -2.94 -8.09
CA GLN A 309 -12.77 -3.19 -8.76
C GLN A 309 -11.65 -3.59 -7.78
N VAL A 310 -11.95 -4.52 -6.86
CA VAL A 310 -10.99 -5.14 -5.94
C VAL A 310 -10.64 -6.53 -6.45
N ALA A 311 -9.35 -6.87 -6.44
CA ALA A 311 -8.88 -8.16 -6.94
C ALA A 311 -9.58 -9.33 -6.22
N LYS A 312 -10.04 -10.32 -6.99
CA LYS A 312 -10.69 -11.55 -6.50
C LYS A 312 -12.00 -11.34 -5.71
N ALA A 313 -12.54 -10.12 -5.57
CA ALA A 313 -13.79 -9.85 -4.84
C ALA A 313 -15.00 -10.64 -5.36
N TRP A 314 -15.06 -10.88 -6.67
CA TRP A 314 -16.08 -11.72 -7.33
C TRP A 314 -16.15 -13.15 -6.78
N ARG A 315 -15.05 -13.69 -6.21
CA ARG A 315 -15.02 -15.04 -5.62
C ARG A 315 -15.88 -15.14 -4.36
N LEU A 316 -16.06 -14.03 -3.62
CA LEU A 316 -16.95 -14.00 -2.45
C LEU A 316 -18.40 -14.29 -2.86
N ARG A 317 -18.85 -13.79 -4.01
CA ARG A 317 -20.20 -14.05 -4.53
C ARG A 317 -20.43 -15.54 -4.78
N GLN A 318 -19.50 -16.19 -5.48
CA GLN A 318 -19.58 -17.63 -5.75
C GLN A 318 -19.59 -18.45 -4.46
N ALA A 319 -18.69 -18.14 -3.52
CA ALA A 319 -18.61 -18.85 -2.26
C ALA A 319 -19.85 -18.66 -1.38
N PHE A 320 -20.46 -17.47 -1.37
CA PHE A 320 -21.74 -17.27 -0.68
C PHE A 320 -22.91 -17.98 -1.35
N GLU A 321 -22.95 -18.05 -2.68
CA GLU A 321 -24.03 -18.71 -3.43
C GLU A 321 -24.21 -20.18 -3.02
N GLU A 322 -23.11 -20.89 -2.77
CA GLU A 322 -23.12 -22.27 -2.26
C GLU A 322 -23.71 -22.42 -0.84
N ARG A 323 -23.71 -21.34 -0.04
CA ARG A 323 -24.16 -21.35 1.37
C ARG A 323 -25.53 -20.71 1.58
N LEU A 324 -26.13 -20.08 0.57
CA LEU A 324 -27.40 -19.36 0.70
C LEU A 324 -28.56 -20.26 1.15
N ASP A 325 -28.65 -21.48 0.62
CA ASP A 325 -29.71 -22.42 0.99
C ASP A 325 -29.64 -22.76 2.50
N GLU A 326 -28.43 -23.01 3.01
CA GLU A 326 -28.18 -23.30 4.43
C GLU A 326 -28.54 -22.09 5.33
N ILE A 327 -28.09 -20.89 4.93
CA ILE A 327 -28.38 -19.64 5.65
C ILE A 327 -29.89 -19.40 5.73
N PHE A 328 -30.61 -19.46 4.61
CA PHE A 328 -32.05 -19.19 4.60
C PHE A 328 -32.87 -20.29 5.27
N ALA A 329 -32.44 -21.55 5.22
CA ALA A 329 -33.06 -22.63 6.00
C ALA A 329 -32.95 -22.38 7.51
N MET A 330 -31.77 -21.96 7.99
CA MET A 330 -31.57 -21.57 9.40
C MET A 330 -32.45 -20.37 9.76
N MET A 331 -32.43 -19.31 8.95
CA MET A 331 -33.25 -18.13 9.22
C MET A 331 -34.76 -18.45 9.25
N ALA A 332 -35.24 -19.34 8.39
CA ALA A 332 -36.62 -19.84 8.42
C ALA A 332 -36.93 -20.62 9.71
N ALA A 333 -36.00 -21.43 10.20
CA ALA A 333 -36.15 -22.12 11.48
C ALA A 333 -36.24 -21.13 12.66
N VAL A 334 -35.42 -20.08 12.67
CA VAL A 334 -35.53 -18.99 13.66
C VAL A 334 -36.87 -18.27 13.56
N HIS A 335 -37.32 -17.95 12.35
CA HIS A 335 -38.62 -17.33 12.14
C HIS A 335 -39.76 -18.16 12.79
N LYS A 336 -39.76 -19.48 12.57
CA LYS A 336 -40.75 -20.41 13.17
C LYS A 336 -40.64 -20.53 14.69
N ALA A 337 -39.44 -20.34 15.25
CA ALA A 337 -39.20 -20.41 16.70
C ALA A 337 -39.64 -19.13 17.46
N ILE A 338 -39.88 -18.01 16.76
CA ILE A 338 -40.31 -16.76 17.40
C ILE A 338 -41.78 -16.86 17.81
N ALA A 339 -42.06 -17.01 19.11
CA ALA A 339 -43.42 -17.11 19.64
C ALA A 339 -44.28 -15.85 19.41
N ALA A 340 -43.66 -14.66 19.41
CA ALA A 340 -44.37 -13.40 19.28
C ALA A 340 -44.67 -13.09 17.80
N ARG A 341 -45.94 -13.27 17.38
CA ARG A 341 -46.40 -13.10 15.99
C ARG A 341 -45.93 -11.81 15.31
N LEU A 342 -46.02 -10.66 16.01
CA LEU A 342 -45.58 -9.37 15.46
C LEU A 342 -44.06 -9.31 15.22
N LYS A 343 -43.27 -9.90 16.13
CA LYS A 343 -41.80 -9.96 15.99
C LYS A 343 -41.40 -10.94 14.88
N ALA A 344 -42.09 -12.07 14.76
CA ALA A 344 -41.87 -13.04 13.70
C ALA A 344 -42.14 -12.40 12.32
N GLU A 345 -43.30 -11.76 12.14
CA GLU A 345 -43.63 -11.06 10.90
C GLU A 345 -42.66 -9.91 10.58
N HIS A 346 -42.20 -9.16 11.59
CA HIS A 346 -41.19 -8.13 11.37
C HIS A 346 -39.88 -8.75 10.86
N PHE A 347 -39.41 -9.82 11.49
CA PHE A 347 -38.19 -10.54 11.08
C PHE A 347 -38.30 -11.07 9.65
N ARG A 348 -39.42 -11.71 9.31
CA ARG A 348 -39.72 -12.18 7.95
C ARG A 348 -39.70 -11.06 6.92
N LYS A 349 -40.32 -9.92 7.22
CA LYS A 349 -40.32 -8.74 6.33
C LYS A 349 -38.92 -8.21 6.06
N GLN A 350 -38.05 -8.19 7.07
CA GLN A 350 -36.66 -7.77 6.89
C GLN A 350 -35.89 -8.71 5.96
N MET A 351 -36.08 -10.03 6.09
CA MET A 351 -35.46 -11.00 5.18
C MET A 351 -35.95 -10.85 3.74
N LEU A 352 -37.27 -10.64 3.54
CA LEU A 352 -37.83 -10.38 2.22
C LEU A 352 -37.34 -9.06 1.64
N ALA A 353 -37.12 -8.03 2.47
CA ALA A 353 -36.53 -6.77 2.02
C ALA A 353 -35.11 -6.97 1.50
N VAL A 354 -34.29 -7.81 2.13
CA VAL A 354 -32.95 -8.17 1.62
C VAL A 354 -33.05 -8.88 0.26
N LEU A 355 -33.95 -9.86 0.12
CA LEU A 355 -34.17 -10.54 -1.16
C LEU A 355 -34.63 -9.60 -2.27
N ALA A 356 -35.53 -8.66 -1.96
CA ALA A 356 -35.98 -7.65 -2.92
C ALA A 356 -34.84 -6.72 -3.37
N VAL A 357 -33.92 -6.39 -2.46
CA VAL A 357 -32.71 -5.62 -2.80
C VAL A 357 -31.78 -6.44 -3.70
N TRP A 358 -31.61 -7.73 -3.42
CA TRP A 358 -30.80 -8.61 -4.28
C TRP A 358 -31.40 -8.79 -5.68
N GLU A 359 -32.72 -8.82 -5.79
CA GLU A 359 -33.44 -8.83 -7.07
C GLU A 359 -33.22 -7.52 -7.83
N ALA A 360 -33.40 -6.37 -7.17
CA ALA A 360 -33.19 -5.06 -7.77
C ALA A 360 -31.76 -4.83 -8.26
N TRP A 361 -30.77 -5.39 -7.57
CA TRP A 361 -29.35 -5.34 -7.96
C TRP A 361 -28.93 -6.45 -8.93
N MET A 362 -29.86 -7.33 -9.35
CA MET A 362 -29.58 -8.46 -10.23
C MET A 362 -28.44 -9.36 -9.71
N MET A 363 -28.40 -9.53 -8.38
CA MET A 363 -27.33 -10.26 -7.68
C MET A 363 -27.45 -11.77 -7.82
N PHE A 364 -28.65 -12.30 -8.08
CA PHE A 364 -28.86 -13.72 -8.34
C PHE A 364 -29.97 -13.90 -9.40
N PRO A 365 -30.01 -15.05 -10.09
CA PRO A 365 -31.13 -15.38 -10.98
C PRO A 365 -32.46 -15.35 -10.23
N GLN A 366 -33.53 -15.00 -10.95
CA GLN A 366 -34.87 -14.90 -10.36
C GLN A 366 -35.33 -16.24 -9.74
N GLU A 367 -34.96 -17.37 -10.34
CA GLU A 367 -35.24 -18.70 -9.82
C GLU A 367 -34.66 -18.91 -8.41
N THR A 368 -33.42 -18.49 -8.17
CA THR A 368 -32.76 -18.57 -6.86
C THR A 368 -33.48 -17.71 -5.83
N ILE A 369 -33.86 -16.48 -6.20
CA ILE A 369 -34.58 -15.56 -5.29
C ILE A 369 -35.98 -16.11 -4.96
N CYS A 370 -36.71 -16.64 -5.95
CA CYS A 370 -37.99 -17.30 -5.75
C CYS A 370 -37.87 -18.52 -4.83
N LYS A 371 -36.85 -19.36 -5.03
CA LYS A 371 -36.56 -20.52 -4.15
C LYS A 371 -36.31 -20.08 -2.71
N LEU A 372 -35.44 -19.08 -2.49
CA LEU A 372 -35.11 -18.59 -1.14
C LEU A 372 -36.32 -17.92 -0.45
N SER A 373 -37.13 -17.18 -1.20
CA SER A 373 -38.34 -16.54 -0.67
C SER A 373 -39.43 -17.55 -0.31
N ALA A 374 -39.58 -18.63 -1.08
CA ALA A 374 -40.52 -19.71 -0.80
C ALA A 374 -40.22 -20.42 0.54
N ASN A 375 -38.94 -20.53 0.92
CA ASN A 375 -38.53 -21.08 2.22
C ASN A 375 -38.97 -20.22 3.42
N LEU A 376 -39.39 -18.97 3.18
CA LEU A 376 -39.81 -18.02 4.22
C LEU A 376 -41.33 -17.85 4.34
N GLN A 377 -42.10 -18.50 3.45
CA GLN A 377 -43.55 -18.61 3.54
C GLN A 377 -43.93 -19.74 4.48
#